data_AF-A0AAV6TPQ0-F1
#
_entry.id   AF-A0AAV6TPQ0-F1
#
_cell.length_a   1.000
_cell.length_b   1.000
_cell.length_c   1.000
_cell.angle_alpha   90.00
_cell.angle_beta   90.00
_cell.angle_gamma   90.00
#
_symmetry.space_group_name_H-M   'P 1'
#
loop_
_entity.id
_entity.type
_entity.pdbx_description
1 polymer ?
#
loop_
_entity_poly.entity_id
_entity_poly.type
_entity_poly.pdbx_seq_one_letter_code
_entity_poly.pdbx_strand_id
1 'polypeptide(L)'
;MCGSIIFKCSRVLEDFCRDISEWSFQKEELIHHLQKYKLLRQLIHNVSQSLSSTIFLLLCWQIMSMYVSLAFFVNLSKRPVLTNTIWFCVPAFTVIPCSVVGLALSASRVQSKQQDVRTALQNIHNCLVTQTEIRWKSLAVVNSMLKISFSTMSASGIVELKTELILSIFGSLFTYGLLVLNIRGN
;
A
#
# COMPACT_ATOMS: atom_id res chain seq x y z
N MET A 1 -3.01 -8.25 -10.33
CA MET A 1 -4.16 -7.34 -10.57
C MET A 1 -4.38 -6.35 -9.44
N CYS A 2 -4.38 -6.76 -8.15
CA CYS A 2 -4.55 -5.81 -7.03
C CYS A 2 -3.50 -4.68 -7.01
N GLY A 3 -2.23 -5.01 -7.24
CA GLY A 3 -1.15 -4.01 -7.29
C GLY A 3 -1.33 -2.95 -8.39
N SER A 4 -1.88 -3.30 -9.56
CA SER A 4 -2.10 -2.32 -10.63
C SER A 4 -3.26 -1.36 -10.33
N ILE A 5 -4.29 -1.83 -9.61
CA ILE A 5 -5.40 -0.98 -9.13
C ILE A 5 -4.88 0.00 -8.07
N ILE A 6 -4.10 -0.49 -7.10
CA ILE A 6 -3.47 0.36 -6.07
C ILE A 6 -2.53 1.40 -6.72
N PHE A 7 -1.75 0.98 -7.71
CA PHE A 7 -0.88 1.89 -8.46
C PHE A 7 -1.66 2.96 -9.21
N LYS A 8 -2.77 2.61 -9.89
CA LYS A 8 -3.65 3.60 -10.53
C LYS A 8 -4.21 4.60 -9.52
N CYS A 9 -4.66 4.13 -8.35
CA CYS A 9 -5.08 5.02 -7.26
C CYS A 9 -3.96 6.00 -6.86
N SER A 10 -2.71 5.52 -6.76
CA SER A 10 -1.58 6.38 -6.42
C SER A 10 -1.33 7.48 -7.45
N ARG A 11 -1.58 7.22 -8.75
CA ARG A 11 -1.49 8.24 -9.80
C ARG A 11 -2.57 9.30 -9.67
N VAL A 12 -3.81 8.90 -9.43
CA VAL A 12 -4.92 9.86 -9.23
C VAL A 12 -4.65 10.76 -8.02
N LEU A 13 -4.08 10.23 -6.95
CA LEU A 13 -3.63 11.00 -5.79
C LEU A 13 -2.50 11.98 -6.15
N GLU A 14 -1.56 11.56 -6.98
CA GLU A 14 -0.45 12.40 -7.45
C GLU A 14 -0.95 13.56 -8.31
N ASP A 15 -1.86 13.30 -9.24
CA ASP A 15 -2.49 14.32 -10.08
C ASP A 15 -3.25 15.33 -9.22
N PHE A 16 -4.03 14.85 -8.25
CA PHE A 16 -4.72 15.72 -7.30
C PHE A 16 -3.75 16.56 -6.43
N CYS A 17 -2.61 15.99 -6.03
CA CYS A 17 -1.61 16.73 -5.27
C CYS A 17 -0.97 17.85 -6.10
N ARG A 18 -0.77 17.64 -7.41
CA ARG A 18 -0.30 18.68 -8.33
C ARG A 18 -1.35 19.77 -8.49
N ASP A 19 -2.61 19.39 -8.70
CA ASP A 19 -3.70 20.36 -8.78
C ASP A 19 -3.79 21.24 -7.53
N ILE A 20 -3.61 20.66 -6.33
CA ILE A 20 -3.59 21.41 -5.06
C ILE A 20 -2.50 22.47 -5.02
N SER A 21 -1.30 22.15 -5.55
CA SER A 21 -0.18 23.08 -5.51
C SER A 21 -0.40 24.34 -6.38
N GLU A 22 -1.31 24.26 -7.35
CA GLU A 22 -1.66 25.36 -8.26
C GLU A 22 -2.95 26.09 -7.85
N TRP A 23 -3.50 25.83 -6.66
CA TRP A 23 -4.79 26.39 -6.23
C TRP A 23 -4.81 27.92 -6.19
N SER A 24 -5.72 28.47 -7.00
CA SER A 24 -6.20 29.83 -6.85
C SER A 24 -7.32 29.85 -5.79
N PHE A 25 -7.25 30.74 -4.79
CA PHE A 25 -8.22 30.77 -3.68
C PHE A 25 -9.58 31.37 -4.06
N GLN A 26 -10.05 31.15 -5.29
CA GLN A 26 -11.36 31.60 -5.76
C GLN A 26 -12.48 30.71 -5.20
N LYS A 27 -13.61 31.33 -4.89
CA LYS A 27 -14.66 30.74 -4.06
C LYS A 27 -15.39 29.57 -4.76
N GLU A 28 -15.56 29.65 -6.07
CA GLU A 28 -16.23 28.61 -6.88
C GLU A 28 -15.33 27.38 -7.04
N GLU A 29 -14.03 27.59 -7.22
CA GLU A 29 -13.04 26.52 -7.32
C GLU A 29 -12.92 25.74 -5.99
N LEU A 30 -13.01 26.41 -4.84
CA LEU A 30 -12.88 25.76 -3.51
C LEU A 30 -13.93 24.67 -3.24
N ILE A 31 -15.18 24.89 -3.65
CA ILE A 31 -16.25 23.89 -3.45
C ILE A 31 -16.01 22.68 -4.36
N HIS A 32 -15.62 22.93 -5.61
CA HIS A 32 -15.27 21.88 -6.57
C HIS A 32 -14.10 21.03 -6.06
N HIS A 33 -13.07 21.66 -5.50
CA HIS A 33 -11.92 20.98 -4.90
C HIS A 33 -12.29 20.15 -3.66
N LEU A 34 -13.21 20.64 -2.82
CA LEU A 34 -13.74 19.87 -1.70
C LEU A 34 -14.51 18.63 -2.15
N GLN A 35 -15.32 18.75 -3.20
CA GLN A 35 -16.03 17.62 -3.78
C GLN A 35 -15.04 16.61 -4.38
N LYS A 36 -14.03 17.07 -5.15
CA LYS A 36 -12.97 16.21 -5.70
C LYS A 36 -12.21 15.46 -4.59
N TYR A 37 -11.86 16.15 -3.50
CA TYR A 37 -11.23 15.55 -2.33
C TYR A 37 -12.10 14.45 -1.69
N LYS A 38 -13.40 14.72 -1.50
CA LYS A 38 -14.36 13.74 -0.95
C LYS A 38 -14.48 12.51 -1.85
N LEU A 39 -14.59 12.71 -3.17
CA LEU A 39 -14.66 11.62 -4.15
C LEU A 39 -13.37 10.79 -4.16
N LEU A 40 -12.20 11.44 -4.12
CA LEU A 40 -10.91 10.76 -4.05
C LEU A 40 -10.81 9.90 -2.78
N ARG A 41 -11.22 10.44 -1.64
CA ARG A 41 -11.26 9.70 -0.38
C ARG A 41 -12.20 8.50 -0.47
N GLN A 42 -13.40 8.68 -1.01
CA GLN A 42 -14.37 7.60 -1.16
C GLN A 42 -13.83 6.51 -2.10
N LEU A 43 -13.16 6.89 -3.19
CA LEU A 43 -12.49 5.95 -4.09
C LEU A 43 -11.42 5.14 -3.34
N ILE A 44 -10.53 5.80 -2.61
CA ILE A 44 -9.47 5.14 -1.83
C ILE A 44 -10.08 4.19 -0.80
N HIS A 45 -11.12 4.64 -0.09
CA HIS A 45 -11.80 3.83 0.92
C HIS A 45 -12.45 2.59 0.30
N ASN A 46 -13.20 2.75 -0.79
CA ASN A 46 -13.84 1.65 -1.51
C ASN A 46 -12.82 0.65 -2.05
N VAL A 47 -11.72 1.14 -2.64
CA VAL A 47 -10.63 0.30 -3.14
C VAL A 47 -9.94 -0.43 -2.00
N SER A 48 -9.65 0.24 -0.89
CA SER A 48 -9.07 -0.37 0.31
C SER A 48 -9.99 -1.48 0.83
N GLN A 49 -11.28 -1.21 1.02
CA GLN A 49 -12.25 -2.16 1.56
C GLN A 49 -12.48 -3.36 0.63
N SER A 50 -12.66 -3.11 -0.67
CA SER A 50 -12.90 -4.16 -1.66
C SER A 50 -11.67 -5.07 -1.85
N LEU A 51 -10.47 -4.49 -1.85
CA LEU A 51 -9.24 -5.25 -2.00
C LEU A 51 -8.76 -5.85 -0.68
N SER A 52 -9.23 -5.37 0.49
CA SER A 52 -8.73 -5.77 1.81
C SER A 52 -8.72 -7.28 2.01
N SER A 53 -9.86 -7.93 1.76
CA SER A 53 -10.01 -9.39 1.89
C SER A 53 -9.25 -10.14 0.79
N THR A 54 -9.33 -9.64 -0.46
CA THR A 54 -8.63 -10.24 -1.60
C THR A 54 -7.11 -10.25 -1.40
N ILE A 55 -6.56 -9.16 -0.90
CA ILE A 55 -5.13 -9.02 -0.58
C ILE A 55 -4.75 -9.94 0.56
N PHE A 56 -5.59 -10.03 1.61
CA PHE A 56 -5.33 -10.93 2.73
C PHE A 56 -5.25 -12.40 2.27
N LEU A 57 -6.25 -12.87 1.52
CA LEU A 57 -6.25 -14.23 0.97
C LEU A 57 -5.07 -14.49 0.03
N LEU A 58 -4.74 -13.50 -0.80
CA LEU A 58 -3.59 -13.58 -1.70
C LEU A 58 -2.28 -13.67 -0.90
N LEU A 59 -2.07 -12.85 0.13
CA LEU A 59 -0.89 -12.92 0.99
C LEU A 59 -0.80 -14.27 1.71
N CYS A 60 -1.90 -14.77 2.28
CA CYS A 60 -1.94 -16.08 2.92
C CYS A 60 -1.57 -17.19 1.93
N TRP A 61 -2.17 -17.20 0.75
CA TRP A 61 -1.87 -18.18 -0.31
C TRP A 61 -0.39 -18.14 -0.71
N GLN A 62 0.15 -16.93 -0.89
CA GLN A 62 1.53 -16.72 -1.30
C GLN A 62 2.53 -17.17 -0.23
N ILE A 63 2.29 -16.83 1.03
CA ILE A 63 3.13 -17.27 2.16
C ILE A 63 3.09 -18.80 2.29
N MET A 64 1.90 -19.41 2.24
CA MET A 64 1.76 -20.86 2.28
C MET A 64 2.51 -21.53 1.12
N SER A 65 2.40 -20.98 -0.09
CA SER A 65 3.10 -21.49 -1.28
C SER A 65 4.62 -21.41 -1.12
N MET A 66 5.15 -20.34 -0.53
CA MET A 66 6.58 -20.22 -0.24
C MET A 66 7.02 -21.27 0.79
N TYR A 67 6.27 -21.47 1.89
CA TYR A 67 6.58 -22.47 2.89
C TYR A 67 6.55 -23.90 2.34
N VAL A 68 5.53 -24.25 1.54
CA VAL A 68 5.43 -25.56 0.89
C VAL A 68 6.61 -25.78 -0.06
N SER A 69 6.96 -24.77 -0.87
CA SER A 69 8.09 -24.86 -1.80
C SER A 69 9.42 -24.99 -1.07
N LEU A 70 9.58 -24.31 0.06
CA LEU A 70 10.75 -24.42 0.92
C LEU A 70 10.86 -25.82 1.54
N ALA A 71 9.77 -26.33 2.14
CA ALA A 71 9.73 -27.68 2.70
C ALA A 71 10.04 -28.74 1.64
N PHE A 72 9.53 -28.56 0.44
CA PHE A 72 9.78 -29.46 -0.68
C PHE A 72 11.23 -29.38 -1.16
N PHE A 73 11.79 -28.18 -1.34
CA PHE A 73 13.20 -27.98 -1.70
C PHE A 73 14.15 -28.65 -0.69
N VAL A 74 13.87 -28.50 0.61
CA VAL A 74 14.63 -29.17 1.68
C VAL A 74 14.50 -30.69 1.61
N ASN A 75 13.33 -31.23 1.24
CA ASN A 75 13.13 -32.67 1.03
C ASN A 75 13.92 -33.18 -0.19
N LEU A 76 13.99 -32.39 -1.25
CA LEU A 76 14.62 -32.76 -2.51
C LEU A 76 16.13 -32.83 -2.47
N SER A 77 16.80 -32.11 -1.56
CA SER A 77 18.26 -32.24 -1.42
C SER A 77 18.73 -33.67 -1.09
N LYS A 78 17.81 -34.54 -0.65
CA LYS A 78 18.07 -35.95 -0.32
C LYS A 78 17.80 -36.93 -1.48
N ARG A 79 17.29 -36.48 -2.63
CA ARG A 79 16.92 -37.33 -3.78
C ARG A 79 17.37 -36.70 -5.11
N PRO A 80 17.61 -37.49 -6.18
CA PRO A 80 17.95 -36.91 -7.48
C PRO A 80 16.82 -35.99 -7.94
N VAL A 81 17.18 -34.74 -8.25
CA VAL A 81 16.24 -33.68 -8.61
C VAL A 81 15.67 -33.96 -9.99
N LEU A 82 14.37 -34.27 -10.07
CA LEU A 82 13.68 -34.29 -11.37
C LEU A 82 13.54 -32.86 -11.91
N THR A 83 13.79 -32.67 -13.21
CA THR A 83 13.75 -31.37 -13.89
C THR A 83 12.40 -30.65 -13.76
N ASN A 84 11.30 -31.41 -13.70
CA ASN A 84 9.94 -30.86 -13.50
C ASN A 84 9.79 -30.15 -12.14
N THR A 85 10.57 -30.55 -11.16
CA THR A 85 10.47 -30.09 -9.78
C THR A 85 11.07 -28.69 -9.61
N ILE A 86 12.12 -28.39 -10.36
CA ILE A 86 12.76 -27.07 -10.40
C ILE A 86 11.78 -26.01 -10.92
N TRP A 87 10.99 -26.36 -11.95
CA TRP A 87 9.99 -25.46 -12.53
C TRP A 87 8.88 -25.04 -11.56
N PHE A 88 8.55 -25.88 -10.57
CA PHE A 88 7.59 -25.52 -9.53
C PHE A 88 8.20 -24.62 -8.44
N CYS A 89 9.46 -24.83 -8.09
CA CYS A 89 10.12 -24.05 -7.04
C CYS A 89 10.54 -22.64 -7.50
N VAL A 90 11.00 -22.49 -8.75
CA VAL A 90 11.51 -21.20 -9.25
C VAL A 90 10.49 -20.06 -9.11
N PRO A 91 9.21 -20.21 -9.53
CA PRO A 91 8.21 -19.16 -9.34
C PRO A 91 7.94 -18.83 -7.86
N ALA A 92 8.02 -19.83 -6.98
CA ALA A 92 7.79 -19.64 -5.55
C ALA A 92 8.88 -18.79 -4.88
N PHE A 93 10.12 -18.86 -5.38
CA PHE A 93 11.24 -18.07 -4.85
C PHE A 93 11.47 -16.74 -5.60
N THR A 94 10.88 -16.54 -6.77
CA THR A 94 11.09 -15.33 -7.59
C THR A 94 9.81 -14.53 -7.79
N VAL A 95 8.81 -15.11 -8.45
CA VAL A 95 7.56 -14.43 -8.82
C VAL A 95 6.71 -14.10 -7.59
N ILE A 96 6.54 -15.04 -6.67
CA ILE A 96 5.73 -14.82 -5.47
C ILE A 96 6.32 -13.68 -4.62
N PRO A 97 7.62 -13.69 -4.26
CA PRO A 97 8.17 -12.63 -3.45
C PRO A 97 8.19 -11.28 -4.16
N CYS A 98 8.49 -11.25 -5.47
CA CYS A 98 8.37 -10.02 -6.28
C CYS A 98 6.95 -9.44 -6.25
N SER A 99 5.92 -10.29 -6.26
CA SER A 99 4.53 -9.83 -6.21
C SER A 99 4.13 -9.25 -4.84
N VAL A 100 4.60 -9.84 -3.74
CA VAL A 100 4.41 -9.32 -2.38
C VAL A 100 5.07 -7.95 -2.23
N VAL A 101 6.32 -7.83 -2.70
CA VAL A 101 7.07 -6.57 -2.69
C VAL A 101 6.37 -5.51 -3.53
N GLY A 102 5.93 -5.84 -4.75
CA GLY A 102 5.22 -4.91 -5.62
C GLY A 102 3.91 -4.40 -5.00
N LEU A 103 3.17 -5.27 -4.31
CA LEU A 103 1.95 -4.90 -3.59
C LEU A 103 2.25 -3.95 -2.43
N ALA A 104 3.22 -4.30 -1.58
CA ALA A 104 3.61 -3.49 -0.43
C ALA A 104 4.16 -2.11 -0.85
N LEU A 105 4.99 -2.04 -1.89
CA LEU A 105 5.48 -0.77 -2.45
C LEU A 105 4.34 0.08 -3.02
N SER A 106 3.37 -0.54 -3.68
CA SER A 106 2.22 0.19 -4.23
C SER A 106 1.35 0.78 -3.11
N ALA A 107 1.09 0.00 -2.05
CA ALA A 107 0.35 0.47 -0.89
C ALA A 107 1.10 1.58 -0.14
N SER A 108 2.41 1.42 0.05
CA SER A 108 3.29 2.44 0.63
C SER A 108 3.29 3.74 -0.18
N ARG A 109 3.32 3.65 -1.51
CA ARG A 109 3.21 4.82 -2.39
C ARG A 109 1.88 5.56 -2.19
N VAL A 110 0.76 4.86 -2.08
CA VAL A 110 -0.54 5.49 -1.78
C VAL A 110 -0.49 6.24 -0.44
N GLN A 111 0.07 5.62 0.60
CA GLN A 111 0.20 6.25 1.91
C GLN A 111 1.11 7.49 1.88
N SER A 112 2.24 7.41 1.18
CA SER A 112 3.13 8.57 0.96
C SER A 112 2.39 9.70 0.23
N LYS A 113 1.63 9.39 -0.83
CA LYS A 113 0.87 10.42 -1.56
C LYS A 113 -0.26 11.03 -0.76
N GLN A 114 -0.91 10.27 0.12
CA GLN A 114 -1.87 10.82 1.09
C GLN A 114 -1.20 11.81 2.05
N GLN A 115 0.03 11.50 2.48
CA GLN A 115 0.81 12.38 3.35
C GLN A 115 1.28 13.64 2.61
N ASP A 116 1.67 13.52 1.33
CA ASP A 116 2.01 14.66 0.48
C ASP A 116 0.81 15.62 0.36
N VAL A 117 -0.38 15.09 0.07
CA VAL A 117 -1.64 15.88 0.01
C VAL A 117 -1.92 16.58 1.34
N ARG A 118 -1.73 15.88 2.47
CA ARG A 118 -1.92 16.47 3.80
C ARG A 118 -0.94 17.61 4.07
N THR A 119 0.33 17.42 3.70
CA THR A 119 1.38 18.43 3.84
C THR A 119 1.07 19.66 2.97
N ALA A 120 0.63 19.44 1.73
CA ALA A 120 0.21 20.52 0.84
C ALA A 120 -0.96 21.33 1.44
N LEU A 121 -1.98 20.64 1.97
CA LEU A 121 -3.11 21.28 2.65
C LEU A 121 -2.68 22.06 3.91
N GLN A 122 -1.70 21.57 4.67
CA GLN A 122 -1.13 22.28 5.82
C GLN A 122 -0.39 23.56 5.41
N ASN A 123 0.39 23.49 4.34
CA ASN A 123 1.09 24.67 3.79
C ASN A 123 0.09 25.73 3.34
N ILE A 124 -0.97 25.31 2.66
CA ILE A 124 -2.08 26.17 2.23
C ILE A 124 -2.78 26.80 3.44
N HIS A 125 -3.09 26.01 4.47
CA HIS A 125 -3.69 26.50 5.70
C HIS A 125 -2.82 27.57 6.35
N ASN A 126 -1.52 27.32 6.50
CA ASN A 126 -0.59 28.26 7.12
C ASN A 126 -0.49 29.57 6.31
N CYS A 127 -0.44 29.48 4.98
CA CYS A 127 -0.45 30.66 4.11
C CYS A 127 -1.73 31.49 4.30
N LEU A 128 -2.90 30.85 4.33
CA LEU A 128 -4.19 31.51 4.54
C LEU A 128 -4.32 32.19 5.91
N VAL A 129 -3.71 31.61 6.96
CA VAL A 129 -3.69 32.22 8.31
C VAL A 129 -2.78 33.45 8.36
N THR A 130 -1.68 33.45 7.61
CA THR A 130 -0.72 34.57 7.58
C THR A 130 -1.14 35.74 6.68
N GLN A 131 -2.14 35.55 5.81
CA GLN A 131 -2.64 36.62 4.95
C GLN A 131 -3.49 37.63 5.74
N THR A 132 -3.23 38.92 5.52
CA THR A 132 -3.92 40.04 6.18
C THR A 132 -5.42 40.12 5.85
N GLU A 133 -5.84 39.70 4.66
CA GLU A 133 -7.24 39.44 4.34
C GLU A 133 -7.60 37.98 4.61
N ILE A 134 -8.12 37.70 5.81
CA ILE A 134 -8.53 36.35 6.17
C ILE A 134 -9.75 35.93 5.33
N ARG A 135 -9.53 35.05 4.35
CA ARG A 135 -10.60 34.37 3.61
C ARG A 135 -11.17 33.24 4.47
N TRP A 136 -11.98 33.59 5.48
CA TRP A 136 -12.57 32.65 6.44
C TRP A 136 -13.25 31.43 5.81
N LYS A 137 -13.89 31.60 4.65
CA LYS A 137 -14.52 30.49 3.90
C LYS A 137 -13.50 29.51 3.34
N SER A 138 -12.41 30.00 2.76
CA SER A 138 -11.30 29.18 2.25
C SER A 138 -10.60 28.43 3.39
N LEU A 139 -10.37 29.14 4.50
CA LEU A 139 -9.80 28.55 5.72
C LEU A 139 -10.69 27.44 6.29
N ALA A 140 -12.00 27.65 6.37
CA ALA A 140 -12.95 26.64 6.85
C ALA A 140 -12.98 25.38 5.96
N VAL A 141 -12.87 25.54 4.64
CA VAL A 141 -12.81 24.41 3.69
C VAL A 141 -11.52 23.61 3.86
N VAL A 142 -10.37 24.27 3.90
CA VAL A 142 -9.06 23.61 4.09
C VAL A 142 -9.01 22.91 5.44
N ASN A 143 -9.51 23.54 6.50
CA ASN A 143 -9.58 22.96 7.83
C ASN A 143 -10.52 21.74 7.86
N SER A 144 -11.63 21.79 7.11
CA SER A 144 -12.51 20.63 6.92
C SER A 144 -11.81 19.48 6.20
N MET A 145 -10.99 19.75 5.18
CA MET A 145 -10.19 18.73 4.50
C MET A 145 -9.12 18.13 5.44
N LEU A 146 -8.43 18.95 6.24
CA LEU A 146 -7.41 18.49 7.18
C LEU A 146 -7.99 17.64 8.32
N LYS A 147 -9.22 17.94 8.76
CA LYS A 147 -9.93 17.14 9.77
C LYS A 147 -10.35 15.77 9.24
N ILE A 148 -10.50 15.64 7.93
CA ILE A 148 -10.89 14.39 7.28
C ILE A 148 -9.62 13.58 6.99
N SER A 149 -9.37 12.53 7.76
CA SER A 149 -8.24 11.62 7.50
C SER A 149 -8.55 10.61 6.39
N PHE A 150 -7.51 10.27 5.62
CA PHE A 150 -7.53 9.10 4.76
C PHE A 150 -7.37 7.82 5.60
N SER A 151 -8.09 6.76 5.22
CA SER A 151 -7.88 5.44 5.81
C SER A 151 -6.53 4.88 5.37
N THR A 152 -5.80 4.30 6.31
CA THR A 152 -4.66 3.44 5.98
C THR A 152 -5.14 2.21 5.21
N MET A 153 -4.33 1.74 4.26
CA MET A 153 -4.60 0.50 3.54
C MET A 153 -4.19 -0.68 4.41
N SER A 154 -5.15 -1.56 4.69
CA SER A 154 -4.94 -2.77 5.47
C SER A 154 -5.53 -3.99 4.75
N ALA A 155 -4.90 -5.15 4.95
CA ALA A 155 -5.40 -6.44 4.53
C ALA A 155 -6.26 -7.03 5.67
N SER A 156 -7.56 -7.11 5.40
CA SER A 156 -8.65 -7.47 6.31
C SER A 156 -8.69 -6.74 7.67
N GLY A 157 -8.07 -5.56 7.78
CA GLY A 157 -7.92 -4.86 9.08
C GLY A 157 -6.94 -5.51 10.06
N ILE A 158 -6.32 -6.63 9.68
CA ILE A 158 -5.39 -7.39 10.52
C ILE A 158 -3.95 -6.94 10.26
N VAL A 159 -3.63 -6.69 8.98
CA VAL A 159 -2.27 -6.45 8.53
C VAL A 159 -2.20 -5.13 7.79
N GLU A 160 -1.42 -4.18 8.30
CA GLU A 160 -1.13 -2.94 7.57
C GLU A 160 -0.16 -3.22 6.42
N LEU A 161 -0.48 -2.72 5.23
CA LEU A 161 0.34 -2.90 4.03
C LEU A 161 1.48 -1.88 4.02
N LYS A 162 2.46 -2.10 4.90
CA LYS A 162 3.70 -1.32 5.01
C LYS A 162 4.89 -2.10 4.48
N THR A 163 5.97 -1.39 4.16
CA THR A 163 7.24 -2.00 3.77
C THR A 163 7.81 -2.92 4.87
N GLU A 164 7.50 -2.63 6.15
CA GLU A 164 7.83 -3.47 7.30
C GLU A 164 7.25 -4.89 7.21
N LEU A 165 6.09 -5.04 6.55
CA LEU A 165 5.47 -6.34 6.30
C LEU A 165 6.41 -7.25 5.50
N ILE A 166 7.11 -6.69 4.52
CA ILE A 166 8.03 -7.42 3.66
C ILE A 166 9.12 -8.06 4.53
N LEU A 167 9.79 -7.24 5.34
CA LEU A 167 10.83 -7.70 6.28
C LEU A 167 10.30 -8.77 7.24
N SER A 168 9.08 -8.61 7.76
CA SER A 168 8.45 -9.60 8.63
C SER A 168 8.20 -10.93 7.93
N ILE A 169 7.63 -10.91 6.71
CA ILE A 169 7.35 -12.12 5.93
C ILE A 169 8.65 -12.85 5.59
N PHE A 170 9.63 -12.17 5.00
CA PHE A 170 10.91 -12.78 4.62
C PHE A 170 11.72 -13.23 5.84
N GLY A 171 11.73 -12.42 6.90
CA GLY A 171 12.36 -12.76 8.17
C GLY A 171 11.77 -14.04 8.75
N SER A 172 10.44 -14.16 8.81
CA SER A 172 9.77 -15.38 9.27
C SER A 172 10.14 -16.57 8.39
N LEU A 173 10.12 -16.42 7.06
CA LEU A 173 10.44 -17.49 6.13
C LEU A 173 11.86 -18.02 6.33
N PHE A 174 12.82 -17.11 6.56
CA PHE A 174 14.21 -17.46 6.81
C PHE A 174 14.38 -18.12 8.18
N THR A 175 13.82 -17.55 9.25
CA THR A 175 13.91 -18.10 10.61
C THR A 175 13.30 -19.50 10.69
N TYR A 176 12.06 -19.67 10.23
CA TYR A 176 11.39 -20.97 10.25
C TYR A 176 12.01 -21.95 9.24
N GLY A 177 12.47 -21.46 8.09
CA GLY A 177 13.20 -22.26 7.12
C GLY A 177 14.49 -22.86 7.68
N LEU A 178 15.31 -22.03 8.32
CA LEU A 178 16.53 -22.47 9.00
C LEU A 178 16.23 -23.42 10.16
N LEU A 179 15.18 -23.16 10.93
CA LEU A 179 14.77 -24.03 12.04
C LEU A 179 14.39 -25.43 11.54
N VAL A 180 13.61 -25.52 10.45
CA VAL A 180 13.26 -26.80 9.81
C VAL A 180 14.49 -27.53 9.28
N LEU A 181 15.44 -26.80 8.68
CA LEU A 181 16.71 -27.36 8.23
C LEU A 181 17.53 -27.92 9.40
N ASN A 182 17.61 -27.17 10.51
CA ASN A 182 18.42 -27.53 11.67
C ASN A 182 17.85 -28.74 12.41
N ILE A 183 16.53 -28.80 12.63
CA ILE A 183 15.87 -29.93 13.30
C ILE A 183 16.03 -31.22 12.49
N ARG A 184 16.14 -31.11 11.16
CA ARG A 184 16.19 -32.24 10.23
C ARG A 184 17.61 -32.67 9.81
N GLY A 185 18.61 -31.91 10.24
CA GLY A 185 20.03 -32.18 10.06
C GLY A 185 20.63 -33.08 11.14
N ASN A 186 19.89 -33.34 12.24
CA ASN A 186 20.11 -34.45 13.17
C ASN A 186 19.28 -35.68 12.75
#